data_AF-A0A5M8QLY1-F1
#
_entry.id   AF-A0A5M8QLY1-F1
#
_cell.length_a   1.000
_cell.length_b   1.000
_cell.length_c   1.000
_cell.angle_alpha   90.00
_cell.angle_beta   90.00
_cell.angle_gamma   90.00
#
_symmetry.space_group_name_H-M   'P 1'
#
loop_
_entity.id
_entity.type
_entity.pdbx_description
1 polymer ?
#
loop_
_entity_poly.entity_id
_entity_poly.type
_entity_poly.pdbx_seq_one_letter_code
_entity_poly.pdbx_strand_id
1 'polypeptide(L)'
;MVRNGWARGREFDVKETWRALDYGVRLLDTLGDTHGADVLALQRDRWWGGCDVEPATVDRVTTPIRLDVTGDSDELTHPARPGPAPRFAVSPASSQDAAAAADTILTGGGEPLPYEPWAVVEVGDPSVLDSLRHRASKEAVRAVIGEIVEFEGPTSLRRLVWLVARSFGVRRLHRDRERQLEHQVKQSGVAVDADSFVWPSTLNREAWSGYRPTPPGVDRPLPDVSPLEIANVVRYLAKSASASDMESAMLSTFRVKRRGQQVAAQLDRAKALLES
;
A
#
# COMPACT_ATOMS: atom_id res chain seq x y z
N MET A 1 5.96 -1.16 -6.25
CA MET A 1 5.59 -2.53 -5.82
C MET A 1 6.80 -3.36 -5.37
N VAL A 2 7.56 -2.91 -4.35
CA VAL A 2 8.70 -3.66 -3.72
C VAL A 2 8.91 -3.25 -2.25
N ARG A 3 8.47 -2.06 -1.82
CA ARG A 3 8.84 -1.47 -0.52
C ARG A 3 8.23 -2.12 0.73
N ASN A 4 7.08 -2.80 0.68
CA ASN A 4 6.39 -3.32 1.88
C ASN A 4 6.34 -4.85 1.99
N GLY A 5 6.82 -5.59 0.97
CA GLY A 5 6.94 -7.05 1.05
C GLY A 5 8.03 -7.49 2.04
N TRP A 6 9.11 -6.70 2.13
CA TRP A 6 10.25 -6.93 3.02
C TRP A 6 9.89 -6.94 4.51
N ALA A 7 8.83 -6.23 4.93
CA ALA A 7 8.48 -6.05 6.34
C ALA A 7 7.42 -7.05 6.86
N ARG A 8 6.76 -7.82 5.98
CA ARG A 8 5.61 -8.67 6.34
C ARG A 8 5.86 -10.18 6.17
N GLY A 9 7.11 -10.59 5.94
CA GLY A 9 7.48 -12.00 5.79
C GLY A 9 6.76 -12.71 4.64
N ARG A 10 6.32 -11.97 3.62
CA ARG A 10 5.65 -12.57 2.46
C ARG A 10 6.70 -13.27 1.61
N GLU A 11 6.48 -14.55 1.32
CA GLU A 11 7.30 -15.26 0.34
C GLU A 11 7.00 -14.66 -1.05
N PHE A 12 8.06 -14.27 -1.76
CA PHE A 12 7.92 -13.68 -3.09
C PHE A 12 7.60 -14.80 -4.09
N ASP A 13 6.53 -14.63 -4.87
CA ASP A 13 6.27 -15.51 -6.00
C ASP A 13 7.43 -15.39 -7.02
N VAL A 14 7.74 -16.49 -7.71
CA VAL A 14 8.80 -16.54 -8.74
C VAL A 14 8.54 -15.49 -9.82
N LYS A 15 7.27 -15.27 -10.17
CA LYS A 15 6.84 -14.25 -11.13
C LYS A 15 7.06 -12.83 -10.61
N GLU A 16 6.84 -12.58 -9.33
CA GLU A 16 7.08 -11.27 -8.71
C GLU A 16 8.57 -10.96 -8.62
N THR A 17 9.38 -11.94 -8.25
CA THR A 17 10.83 -11.85 -8.20
C THR A 17 11.41 -11.56 -9.59
N TRP A 18 10.95 -12.31 -10.61
CA TRP A 18 11.38 -12.09 -11.99
C TRP A 18 11.01 -10.69 -12.49
N ARG A 19 9.77 -10.23 -12.23
CA ARG A 19 9.34 -8.87 -12.59
C ARG A 19 10.17 -7.81 -11.88
N ALA A 20 10.47 -7.99 -10.60
CA ALA A 20 11.30 -7.05 -9.84
C ALA A 20 12.72 -6.95 -10.43
N LEU A 21 13.32 -8.08 -10.82
CA LEU A 21 14.62 -8.12 -11.49
C LEU A 21 14.56 -7.47 -12.88
N ASP A 22 13.50 -7.72 -13.66
CA ASP A 22 13.33 -7.09 -14.98
C ASP A 22 13.19 -5.56 -14.89
N TYR A 23 12.44 -5.07 -13.90
CA TYR A 23 12.39 -3.63 -13.61
C TYR A 23 13.74 -3.06 -13.19
N GLY A 24 14.51 -3.80 -12.39
CA GLY A 24 15.85 -3.39 -11.98
C GLY A 24 16.82 -3.27 -13.16
N VAL A 25 16.78 -4.23 -14.10
CA VAL A 25 17.59 -4.19 -15.34
C VAL A 25 17.27 -2.94 -16.14
N ARG A 26 15.97 -2.65 -16.37
CA ARG A 26 15.55 -1.48 -17.15
C ARG A 26 15.89 -0.16 -16.44
N LEU A 27 15.83 -0.12 -15.12
CA LEU A 27 16.21 1.05 -14.34
C LEU A 27 17.71 1.34 -14.49
N LEU A 28 18.57 0.31 -14.34
CA LEU A 28 20.02 0.46 -14.46
C LEU A 28 20.43 0.84 -15.90
N ASP A 29 19.78 0.24 -16.90
CA ASP A 29 19.94 0.62 -18.32
C ASP A 29 19.58 2.10 -18.56
N THR A 30 18.45 2.55 -17.98
CA THR A 30 18.01 3.96 -18.09
C THR A 30 18.97 4.92 -17.41
N LEU A 31 19.63 4.49 -16.33
CA LEU A 31 20.64 5.27 -15.60
C LEU A 31 22.03 5.22 -16.25
N GLY A 32 22.21 4.42 -17.32
CA GLY A 32 23.49 4.24 -18.00
C GLY A 32 24.48 3.30 -17.28
N ASP A 33 24.04 2.58 -16.25
CA ASP A 33 24.85 1.57 -15.55
C ASP A 33 24.72 0.21 -16.27
N THR A 34 25.45 0.07 -17.36
CA THR A 34 25.45 -1.14 -18.19
C THR A 34 25.98 -2.36 -17.44
N HIS A 35 26.98 -2.17 -16.58
CA HIS A 35 27.55 -3.27 -15.80
C HIS A 35 26.56 -3.80 -14.76
N GLY A 36 25.88 -2.90 -14.04
CA GLY A 36 24.83 -3.28 -13.11
C GLY A 36 23.66 -3.97 -13.80
N ALA A 37 23.24 -3.47 -14.97
CA ALA A 37 22.18 -4.08 -15.77
C ALA A 37 22.53 -5.51 -16.20
N ASP A 38 23.77 -5.76 -16.66
CA ASP A 38 24.24 -7.08 -17.08
C ASP A 38 24.28 -8.08 -15.91
N VAL A 39 24.76 -7.65 -14.75
CA VAL A 39 24.80 -8.48 -13.53
C VAL A 39 23.37 -8.86 -13.10
N LEU A 40 22.44 -7.91 -13.13
CA LEU A 40 21.06 -8.16 -12.74
C LEU A 40 20.30 -9.02 -13.77
N ALA A 41 20.63 -8.88 -15.06
CA ALA A 41 20.09 -9.70 -16.13
C ALA A 41 20.53 -11.17 -15.99
N LEU A 42 21.80 -11.42 -15.67
CA LEU A 42 22.30 -12.76 -15.36
C LEU A 42 21.60 -13.38 -14.15
N GLN A 43 21.30 -12.58 -13.12
CA GLN A 43 20.51 -13.05 -11.99
C GLN A 43 19.08 -13.36 -12.41
N ARG A 44 18.41 -12.50 -13.18
CA ARG A 44 17.06 -12.76 -13.72
C ARG A 44 17.01 -14.08 -14.50
N ASP A 45 17.95 -14.29 -15.41
CA ASP A 45 17.97 -15.43 -16.33
C ASP A 45 18.31 -16.74 -15.60
N ARG A 46 19.12 -16.67 -14.54
CA ARG A 46 19.40 -17.82 -13.67
C ARG A 46 18.16 -18.34 -12.95
N TRP A 47 17.21 -17.47 -12.62
CA TRP A 47 15.95 -17.85 -11.96
C TRP A 47 14.88 -18.32 -12.96
N TRP A 48 15.08 -18.07 -14.26
CA TRP A 48 14.19 -18.48 -15.34
C TRP A 48 14.25 -19.98 -15.66
N GLY A 49 15.38 -20.65 -15.35
CA GLY A 49 15.67 -22.04 -15.73
C GLY A 49 14.71 -23.13 -15.21
N GLY A 50 13.53 -22.78 -14.67
CA GLY A 50 12.50 -23.72 -14.24
C GLY A 50 11.06 -23.19 -14.23
N CYS A 51 10.72 -22.06 -14.88
CA CYS A 51 9.36 -21.51 -14.87
C CYS A 51 8.94 -20.92 -16.23
N ASP A 52 7.88 -21.48 -16.83
CA ASP A 52 7.24 -20.94 -18.03
C ASP A 52 6.36 -19.73 -17.67
N VAL A 53 6.81 -18.53 -18.03
CA VAL A 53 6.04 -17.28 -17.86
C VAL A 53 6.22 -16.44 -19.12
N GLU A 54 5.15 -15.97 -19.76
CA GLU A 54 5.29 -15.10 -20.95
C GLU A 54 5.84 -13.71 -20.57
N PRO A 55 6.86 -13.19 -21.29
CA PRO A 55 7.42 -11.87 -21.01
C PRO A 55 6.40 -10.78 -21.34
N ALA A 56 6.12 -9.92 -20.36
CA ALA A 56 5.24 -8.77 -20.54
C ALA A 56 5.91 -7.72 -21.46
N THR A 57 5.37 -7.57 -22.67
CA THR A 57 5.70 -6.48 -23.59
C THR A 57 5.02 -5.20 -23.11
N VAL A 58 5.81 -4.21 -22.70
CA VAL A 58 5.34 -2.86 -22.38
C VAL A 58 6.25 -1.88 -23.14
N ASP A 59 5.63 -1.04 -23.98
CA ASP A 59 6.30 -0.10 -24.87
C ASP A 59 7.24 0.87 -24.12
N ARG A 60 8.46 1.01 -24.67
CA ARG A 60 9.47 1.95 -24.21
C ARG A 60 9.00 3.38 -24.43
N VAL A 61 8.78 4.13 -23.35
CA VAL A 61 8.75 5.60 -23.39
C VAL A 61 10.12 6.11 -22.95
N THR A 62 10.97 6.43 -23.92
CA THR A 62 12.31 6.98 -23.69
C THR A 62 12.21 8.50 -23.55
N THR A 63 12.26 9.01 -22.32
CA THR A 63 12.63 10.41 -22.06
C THR A 63 13.85 10.43 -21.16
N PRO A 64 15.02 10.90 -21.64
CA PRO A 64 16.23 10.95 -20.82
C PRO A 64 16.11 12.04 -19.75
N ILE A 65 16.25 11.64 -18.49
CA ILE A 65 16.52 12.56 -17.39
C ILE A 65 18.03 12.82 -17.40
N ARG A 66 18.45 14.04 -17.74
CA ARG A 66 19.85 14.47 -17.55
C ARG A 66 20.06 14.81 -16.08
N LEU A 67 20.90 14.05 -15.38
CA LEU A 67 21.58 14.52 -14.18
C LEU A 67 22.89 15.19 -14.63
N ASP A 68 22.96 16.52 -14.53
CA ASP A 68 24.20 17.25 -14.68
C ASP A 68 25.02 17.09 -13.39
N VAL A 69 26.07 16.26 -13.45
CA VAL A 69 27.12 16.19 -12.41
C VAL A 69 28.27 17.08 -12.88
N THR A 70 28.38 18.27 -12.30
CA THR A 70 29.52 19.19 -12.53
C THR A 70 30.58 19.03 -11.44
N GLY A 71 31.82 18.81 -11.89
CA GLY A 71 33.08 19.07 -11.17
C GLY A 71 33.52 17.96 -10.21
N ASP A 72 34.79 17.60 -10.09
CA ASP A 72 36.04 18.04 -10.71
C ASP A 72 37.03 16.92 -10.39
N SER A 73 37.81 16.50 -11.39
CA SER A 73 38.80 15.44 -11.22
C SER A 73 40.15 16.11 -11.08
N ASP A 74 40.79 16.00 -9.91
CA ASP A 74 42.24 16.14 -9.86
C ASP A 74 42.87 15.13 -8.90
N GLU A 75 43.63 14.24 -9.54
CA GLU A 75 44.91 13.63 -9.20
C GLU A 75 45.25 13.36 -7.72
N LEU A 76 45.66 12.10 -7.42
CA LEU A 76 46.94 11.77 -6.77
C LEU A 76 47.09 10.25 -6.54
N THR A 77 47.94 9.65 -7.36
CA THR A 77 49.06 8.77 -6.99
C THR A 77 48.86 7.68 -5.92
N HIS A 78 48.85 6.43 -6.39
CA HIS A 78 49.07 5.21 -5.58
C HIS A 78 50.55 5.12 -5.14
N PRO A 79 50.85 4.60 -3.93
CA PRO A 79 51.46 3.26 -3.92
C PRO A 79 51.04 2.34 -2.75
N ALA A 80 50.88 1.07 -3.09
CA ALA A 80 51.28 -0.15 -2.37
C ALA A 80 50.89 -0.35 -0.88
N ARG A 81 50.00 -1.34 -0.64
CA ARG A 81 50.25 -2.68 -0.02
C ARG A 81 48.99 -3.17 0.72
N PRO A 82 48.62 -4.47 0.63
CA PRO A 82 47.35 -4.97 1.15
C PRO A 82 47.45 -5.35 2.64
N GLY A 83 46.47 -4.92 3.43
CA GLY A 83 46.24 -5.34 4.82
C GLY A 83 44.75 -5.67 5.01
N PRO A 84 44.39 -6.68 5.83
CA PRO A 84 43.11 -7.37 5.72
C PRO A 84 41.94 -6.59 6.34
N ALA A 85 40.82 -6.55 5.61
CA ALA A 85 39.55 -6.03 6.09
C ALA A 85 38.92 -6.96 7.15
N PRO A 86 38.22 -6.42 8.16
CA PRO A 86 37.57 -7.20 9.20
C PRO A 86 36.38 -7.99 8.63
N ARG A 87 36.36 -9.30 8.91
CA ARG A 87 35.23 -10.19 8.65
C ARG A 87 34.16 -9.94 9.72
N PHE A 88 33.04 -9.34 9.34
CA PHE A 88 31.82 -9.40 10.14
C PHE A 88 31.26 -10.82 10.07
N ALA A 89 31.52 -11.61 11.11
CA ALA A 89 30.90 -12.90 11.33
C ALA A 89 29.47 -12.68 11.85
N VAL A 90 28.47 -12.93 11.00
CA VAL A 90 27.08 -13.10 11.43
C VAL A 90 26.92 -14.55 11.89
N SER A 91 26.78 -14.75 13.19
CA SER A 91 26.33 -16.03 13.76
C SER A 91 24.85 -16.25 13.41
N PRO A 92 24.44 -17.47 13.03
CA PRO A 92 23.04 -17.79 12.82
C PRO A 92 22.37 -17.97 14.18
N ALA A 93 21.41 -17.11 14.53
CA ALA A 93 20.50 -17.37 15.63
C ALA A 93 19.42 -18.36 15.17
N SER A 94 19.28 -19.42 15.96
CA SER A 94 18.52 -20.64 15.69
C SER A 94 17.07 -20.43 15.25
N SER A 95 16.72 -21.11 14.17
CA SER A 95 15.36 -21.34 13.67
C SER A 95 14.66 -22.41 14.50
N GLN A 96 13.85 -22.03 15.49
CA GLN A 96 12.79 -22.88 16.05
C GLN A 96 11.62 -22.03 16.52
N ASP A 97 10.71 -21.74 15.60
CA ASP A 97 9.26 -21.68 15.80
C ASP A 97 8.60 -21.52 14.42
N ALA A 98 8.80 -22.54 13.58
CA ALA A 98 8.10 -22.69 12.31
C ALA A 98 7.03 -23.78 12.49
N ALA A 99 5.89 -23.38 13.05
CA ALA A 99 4.68 -24.18 13.02
C ALA A 99 3.45 -23.28 12.85
N ALA A 100 2.62 -23.62 11.86
CA ALA A 100 1.36 -22.99 11.46
C ALA A 100 1.45 -21.83 10.44
N ALA A 101 2.07 -22.08 9.29
CA ALA A 101 1.72 -21.37 8.06
C ALA A 101 0.55 -22.09 7.38
N ALA A 102 -0.67 -21.70 7.77
CA ALA A 102 -1.88 -21.94 6.98
C ALA A 102 -2.22 -20.65 6.22
N ASP A 103 -2.83 -20.77 5.05
CA ASP A 103 -3.38 -19.68 4.23
C ASP A 103 -4.05 -18.61 5.09
N THR A 104 -3.33 -17.52 5.37
CA THR A 104 -3.87 -16.46 6.24
C THR A 104 -4.59 -15.45 5.37
N ILE A 105 -5.86 -15.75 5.06
CA ILE A 105 -6.86 -14.68 5.05
C ILE A 105 -6.72 -14.02 6.44
N LEU A 106 -6.35 -12.74 6.49
CA LEU A 106 -6.17 -11.98 7.73
C LEU A 106 -7.52 -11.84 8.45
N THR A 107 -7.91 -12.93 9.10
CA THR A 107 -9.06 -13.07 9.97
C THR A 107 -8.61 -12.52 11.31
N GLY A 108 -8.47 -11.19 11.41
CA GLY A 108 -7.99 -10.52 12.61
C GLY A 108 -8.89 -10.91 13.78
N GLY A 109 -8.39 -11.75 14.70
CA GLY A 109 -9.16 -12.44 15.75
C GLY A 109 -9.73 -11.53 16.85
N GLY A 110 -10.40 -10.45 16.48
CA GLY A 110 -10.94 -9.45 17.41
C GLY A 110 -9.88 -8.57 18.09
N GLU A 111 -8.61 -8.74 17.77
CA GLU A 111 -7.52 -7.94 18.36
C GLU A 111 -7.31 -6.61 17.61
N PRO A 112 -6.88 -5.55 18.34
CA PRO A 112 -6.56 -4.27 17.73
C PRO A 112 -5.35 -4.39 16.80
N LEU A 113 -5.53 -3.99 15.54
CA LEU A 113 -4.46 -3.92 14.55
C LEU A 113 -3.92 -2.48 14.45
N PRO A 114 -2.63 -2.27 14.17
CA PRO A 114 -2.08 -0.93 13.98
C PRO A 114 -2.69 -0.27 12.73
N TYR A 115 -2.98 1.02 12.83
CA TYR A 115 -3.38 1.86 11.69
C TYR A 115 -2.18 2.68 11.20
N GLU A 116 -1.82 2.50 9.93
CA GLU A 116 -0.82 3.33 9.26
C GLU A 116 -1.50 4.12 8.13
N PRO A 117 -1.53 5.47 8.20
CA PRO A 117 -2.10 6.26 7.13
C PRO A 117 -1.17 6.25 5.91
N TRP A 118 -1.75 6.24 4.71
CA TRP A 118 -0.98 6.43 3.49
C TRP A 118 -0.25 7.78 3.51
N ALA A 119 1.08 7.75 3.34
CA ALA A 119 1.87 8.94 3.12
C ALA A 119 1.75 9.35 1.64
N VAL A 120 1.15 10.50 1.37
CA VAL A 120 1.01 10.99 0.00
C VAL A 120 2.39 11.23 -0.61
N VAL A 121 2.76 10.40 -1.56
CA VAL A 121 3.90 10.58 -2.46
C VAL A 121 3.35 11.07 -3.80
N GLU A 122 3.96 12.11 -4.35
CA GLU A 122 3.66 12.58 -5.71
C GLU A 122 4.25 11.57 -6.71
N VAL A 123 3.37 10.83 -7.39
CA VAL A 123 3.71 9.80 -8.38
C VAL A 123 3.69 10.37 -9.79
N GLY A 124 2.95 11.46 -10.01
CA GLY A 124 2.85 12.09 -11.33
C GLY A 124 2.25 13.50 -11.29
N ASP A 125 2.20 14.12 -12.46
CA ASP A 125 1.69 15.47 -12.66
C ASP A 125 0.15 15.49 -12.75
N PRO A 126 -0.52 16.59 -12.35
CA PRO A 126 -1.96 16.76 -12.50
C PRO A 126 -2.48 16.51 -13.92
N SER A 127 -1.68 16.77 -14.95
CA SER A 127 -2.01 16.53 -16.37
C SER A 127 -2.37 15.07 -16.69
N VAL A 128 -1.90 14.10 -15.88
CA VAL A 128 -2.30 12.69 -16.00
C VAL A 128 -3.81 12.54 -15.76
N LEU A 129 -4.36 13.27 -14.78
CA LEU A 129 -5.79 13.25 -14.47
C LEU A 129 -6.62 13.98 -15.54
N ASP A 130 -6.05 14.97 -16.22
CA ASP A 130 -6.70 15.64 -17.36
C ASP A 130 -6.70 14.76 -18.62
N SER A 131 -5.82 13.77 -18.66
CA SER A 131 -5.62 12.85 -19.76
C SER A 131 -6.30 11.48 -19.57
N LEU A 132 -7.29 11.38 -18.66
CA LEU A 132 -8.03 10.15 -18.35
C LEU A 132 -8.78 9.51 -19.54
N ARG A 133 -8.79 10.12 -20.73
CA ARG A 133 -9.22 9.47 -21.97
C ARG A 133 -8.22 8.42 -22.46
N HIS A 134 -6.93 8.62 -22.18
CA HIS A 134 -5.84 7.79 -22.63
C HIS A 134 -5.64 6.57 -21.73
N ARG A 135 -5.28 5.44 -22.36
CA ARG A 135 -5.08 4.17 -21.65
C ARG A 135 -3.99 4.27 -20.58
N ALA A 136 -2.84 4.85 -20.91
CA ALA A 136 -1.72 5.00 -20.00
C ALA A 136 -2.10 5.78 -18.72
N SER A 137 -2.85 6.89 -18.87
CA SER A 137 -3.31 7.68 -17.73
C SER A 137 -4.29 6.91 -16.84
N LYS A 138 -5.19 6.11 -17.42
CA LYS A 138 -6.08 5.23 -16.65
C LYS A 138 -5.31 4.15 -15.90
N GLU A 139 -4.33 3.52 -16.54
CA GLU A 139 -3.50 2.48 -15.92
C GLU A 139 -2.65 3.03 -14.77
N ALA A 140 -2.05 4.22 -14.94
CA ALA A 140 -1.32 4.90 -13.87
C ALA A 140 -2.20 5.19 -12.64
N VAL A 141 -3.41 5.71 -12.87
CA VAL A 141 -4.38 5.98 -11.80
C VAL A 141 -4.81 4.69 -11.10
N ARG A 142 -5.08 3.61 -11.86
CA ARG A 142 -5.47 2.31 -11.30
C ARG A 142 -4.34 1.66 -10.50
N ALA A 143 -3.09 1.83 -10.92
CA ALA A 143 -1.93 1.35 -10.18
C ALA A 143 -1.85 2.02 -8.80
N VAL A 144 -2.00 3.35 -8.74
CA VAL A 144 -2.02 4.11 -7.46
C VAL A 144 -3.22 3.71 -6.60
N ILE A 145 -4.40 3.51 -7.19
CA ILE A 145 -5.59 3.01 -6.48
C ILE A 145 -5.29 1.66 -5.82
N GLY A 146 -4.75 0.70 -6.57
CA GLY A 146 -4.40 -0.62 -6.03
C GLY A 146 -3.39 -0.54 -4.90
N GLU A 147 -2.38 0.33 -5.03
CA GLU A 147 -1.35 0.52 -4.01
C GLU A 147 -1.91 1.09 -2.70
N ILE A 148 -2.74 2.13 -2.78
CA ILE A 148 -3.37 2.74 -1.60
C ILE A 148 -4.33 1.75 -0.93
N VAL A 149 -5.12 1.02 -1.72
CA VAL A 149 -6.09 0.04 -1.20
C VAL A 149 -5.40 -1.13 -0.52
N GLU A 150 -4.32 -1.66 -1.10
CA GLU A 150 -3.56 -2.75 -0.49
C GLU A 150 -2.83 -2.30 0.80
N PHE A 151 -2.44 -1.02 0.87
CA PHE A 151 -1.76 -0.46 2.04
C PHE A 151 -2.70 -0.10 3.18
N GLU A 152 -3.72 0.71 2.90
CA GLU A 152 -4.60 1.32 3.91
C GLU A 152 -5.95 0.58 4.06
N GLY A 153 -6.29 -0.31 3.14
CA GLY A 153 -7.60 -0.96 3.09
C GLY A 153 -7.97 -1.71 4.37
N PRO A 154 -9.25 -1.72 4.79
CA PRO A 154 -10.39 -1.02 4.19
C PRO A 154 -10.35 0.51 4.38
N THR A 155 -10.70 1.27 3.35
CA THR A 155 -10.73 2.75 3.36
C THR A 155 -11.97 3.30 2.65
N SER A 156 -12.44 4.52 3.00
CA SER A 156 -13.62 5.11 2.36
C SER A 156 -13.32 5.52 0.92
N LEU A 157 -14.30 5.38 0.02
CA LEU A 157 -14.18 5.78 -1.39
C LEU A 157 -13.75 7.24 -1.52
N ARG A 158 -14.34 8.12 -0.71
CA ARG A 158 -14.01 9.54 -0.67
C ARG A 158 -12.56 9.77 -0.27
N ARG A 159 -12.06 9.08 0.77
CA ARG A 159 -10.67 9.19 1.21
C ARG A 159 -9.71 8.67 0.16
N LEU A 160 -10.00 7.52 -0.44
CA LEU A 160 -9.20 6.95 -1.52
C LEU A 160 -9.08 7.92 -2.71
N VAL A 161 -10.21 8.47 -3.18
CA VAL A 161 -10.24 9.43 -4.28
C VAL A 161 -9.39 10.66 -3.97
N TRP A 162 -9.45 11.16 -2.72
CA TRP A 162 -8.64 12.30 -2.30
C TRP A 162 -7.15 11.98 -2.25
N LEU A 163 -6.76 10.81 -1.73
CA LEU A 163 -5.36 10.37 -1.69
C LEU A 163 -4.79 10.20 -3.11
N VAL A 164 -5.55 9.56 -4.02
CA VAL A 164 -5.18 9.44 -5.43
C VAL A 164 -4.98 10.80 -6.05
N ALA A 165 -5.92 11.73 -5.86
CA ALA A 165 -5.81 13.09 -6.40
C ALA A 165 -4.53 13.80 -5.92
N ARG A 166 -4.20 13.68 -4.62
CA ARG A 166 -2.98 14.29 -4.07
C ARG A 166 -1.71 13.61 -4.54
N SER A 167 -1.73 12.31 -4.80
CA SER A 167 -0.61 11.60 -5.43
C SER A 167 -0.32 12.06 -6.86
N PHE A 168 -1.27 12.74 -7.52
CA PHE A 168 -1.04 13.43 -8.79
C PHE A 168 -0.92 14.96 -8.63
N GLY A 169 -0.56 15.46 -7.45
CA GLY A 169 -0.32 16.89 -7.22
C GLY A 169 -1.57 17.78 -7.17
N VAL A 170 -2.78 17.21 -7.16
CA VAL A 170 -4.02 18.01 -7.09
C VAL A 170 -4.27 18.46 -5.66
N ARG A 171 -4.23 19.77 -5.43
CA ARG A 171 -4.50 20.39 -4.12
C ARG A 171 -6.00 20.54 -3.82
N ARG A 172 -6.81 20.80 -4.84
CA ARG A 172 -8.25 21.00 -4.72
C ARG A 172 -8.99 20.09 -5.68
N LEU A 173 -9.84 19.24 -5.13
CA LEU A 173 -10.65 18.32 -5.90
C LEU A 173 -12.03 18.95 -6.17
N HIS A 174 -12.39 19.06 -7.45
CA HIS A 174 -13.71 19.52 -7.90
C HIS A 174 -14.63 18.31 -8.12
N ARG A 175 -15.95 18.52 -7.98
CA ARG A 175 -16.97 17.46 -8.03
C ARG A 175 -16.92 16.60 -9.29
N ASP A 176 -16.64 17.21 -10.46
CA ASP A 176 -16.58 16.46 -11.71
C ASP A 176 -15.35 15.54 -11.76
N ARG A 177 -14.21 16.01 -11.23
CA ARG A 177 -12.99 15.21 -11.14
C ARG A 177 -13.11 14.11 -10.07
N GLU A 178 -13.79 14.41 -8.97
CA GLU A 178 -14.14 13.40 -7.95
C GLU A 178 -14.95 12.26 -8.58
N ARG A 179 -16.01 12.57 -9.35
CA ARG A 179 -16.81 11.56 -10.06
C ARG A 179 -16.00 10.75 -11.07
N GLN A 180 -15.07 11.37 -11.80
CA GLN A 180 -14.20 10.67 -12.73
C GLN A 180 -13.27 9.69 -12.01
N LEU A 181 -12.71 10.08 -10.87
CA LEU A 181 -11.86 9.22 -10.04
C LEU A 181 -12.67 8.10 -9.39
N GLU A 182 -13.86 8.38 -8.86
CA GLU A 182 -14.78 7.35 -8.35
C GLU A 182 -15.11 6.31 -9.44
N HIS A 183 -15.31 6.75 -10.68
CA HIS A 183 -15.53 5.85 -11.81
C HIS A 183 -14.28 5.00 -12.10
N GLN A 184 -13.07 5.57 -12.00
CA GLN A 184 -11.83 4.80 -12.15
C GLN A 184 -11.62 3.79 -11.02
N VAL A 185 -12.00 4.10 -9.78
CA VAL A 185 -11.98 3.13 -8.67
C VAL A 185 -12.90 1.96 -8.96
N LYS A 186 -14.13 2.21 -9.41
CA LYS A 186 -15.07 1.11 -9.78
C LYS A 186 -14.55 0.27 -10.95
N GLN A 187 -13.76 0.86 -11.85
CA GLN A 187 -13.14 0.18 -12.98
C GLN A 187 -11.79 -0.48 -12.67
N SER A 188 -11.20 -0.27 -11.49
CA SER A 188 -9.90 -0.84 -11.13
C SER A 188 -9.99 -2.28 -10.64
N GLY A 189 -11.20 -2.85 -10.51
CA GLY A 189 -11.42 -4.21 -10.04
C GLY A 189 -11.37 -4.37 -8.52
N VAL A 190 -11.32 -3.28 -7.76
CA VAL A 190 -11.39 -3.30 -6.28
C VAL A 190 -12.83 -3.52 -5.82
N ALA A 191 -13.01 -4.25 -4.73
CA ALA A 191 -14.32 -4.49 -4.16
C ALA A 191 -14.82 -3.24 -3.42
N VAL A 192 -15.96 -2.69 -3.83
CA VAL A 192 -16.62 -1.57 -3.15
C VAL A 192 -17.91 -2.08 -2.51
N ASP A 193 -18.08 -1.85 -1.21
CA ASP A 193 -19.28 -2.28 -0.50
C ASP A 193 -20.43 -1.26 -0.60
N ALA A 194 -21.58 -1.64 -0.03
CA ALA A 194 -22.78 -0.79 0.01
C ALA A 194 -22.57 0.53 0.79
N ASP A 195 -21.62 0.54 1.72
CA ASP A 195 -21.29 1.70 2.56
C ASP A 195 -20.24 2.61 1.90
N SER A 196 -19.86 2.33 0.64
CA SER A 196 -18.83 3.03 -0.12
C SER A 196 -17.42 2.91 0.48
N PHE A 197 -17.09 1.76 1.04
CA PHE A 197 -15.73 1.39 1.43
C PHE A 197 -15.11 0.45 0.41
N VAL A 198 -13.81 0.66 0.20
CA VAL A 198 -13.00 -0.09 -0.74
C VAL A 198 -12.16 -1.10 0.03
N TRP A 199 -12.28 -2.36 -0.38
CA TRP A 199 -11.62 -3.50 0.24
C TRP A 199 -10.51 -4.04 -0.65
N PRO A 200 -9.32 -4.35 -0.08
CA PRO A 200 -8.27 -5.02 -0.81
C PRO A 200 -8.68 -6.47 -1.08
N SER A 201 -8.20 -7.03 -2.20
CA SER A 201 -8.50 -8.42 -2.58
C SER A 201 -7.95 -9.44 -1.58
N THR A 202 -6.99 -9.04 -0.74
CA THR A 202 -6.39 -9.87 0.30
C THR A 202 -7.24 -9.94 1.58
N LEU A 203 -8.26 -9.08 1.74
CA LEU A 203 -9.16 -9.08 2.89
C LEU A 203 -10.56 -9.52 2.51
N ASN A 204 -11.04 -10.59 3.17
CA ASN A 204 -12.43 -10.99 3.06
C ASN A 204 -13.29 -10.20 4.06
N ARG A 205 -14.19 -9.35 3.56
CA ARG A 205 -15.13 -8.55 4.36
C ARG A 205 -15.94 -9.40 5.34
N GLU A 206 -16.42 -10.57 4.94
CA GLU A 206 -17.32 -11.40 5.76
C GLU A 206 -16.58 -12.06 6.94
N ALA A 207 -15.33 -12.43 6.73
CA ALA A 207 -14.50 -13.06 7.76
C ALA A 207 -13.76 -12.03 8.65
N TRP A 208 -13.72 -10.77 8.24
CA TRP A 208 -12.88 -9.78 8.88
C TRP A 208 -13.48 -9.27 10.21
N SER A 209 -12.84 -9.66 11.31
CA SER A 209 -13.24 -9.35 12.69
C SER A 209 -12.28 -8.39 13.42
N GLY A 210 -11.26 -7.89 12.71
CA GLY A 210 -10.29 -6.93 13.26
C GLY A 210 -10.86 -5.52 13.38
N TYR A 211 -10.14 -4.65 14.09
CA TYR A 211 -10.37 -3.21 14.06
C TYR A 211 -9.05 -2.47 14.24
N ARG A 212 -8.96 -1.23 13.73
CA ARG A 212 -7.73 -0.43 13.85
C ARG A 212 -7.99 0.86 14.61
N PRO A 213 -7.51 0.97 15.87
CA PRO A 213 -7.61 2.20 16.66
C PRO A 213 -6.90 3.37 15.98
N THR A 214 -7.32 4.59 16.31
CA THR A 214 -6.65 5.79 15.79
C THR A 214 -5.42 6.12 16.64
N PRO A 215 -4.19 6.08 16.08
CA PRO A 215 -2.97 6.37 16.82
C PRO A 215 -2.90 7.84 17.23
N PRO A 216 -2.14 8.17 18.29
CA PRO A 216 -1.95 9.55 18.70
C PRO A 216 -1.29 10.38 17.58
N GLY A 217 -1.78 11.60 17.36
CA GLY A 217 -1.22 12.53 16.36
C GLY A 217 -1.74 12.33 14.93
N VAL A 218 -2.51 11.28 14.65
CA VAL A 218 -3.14 11.05 13.35
C VAL A 218 -4.60 11.49 13.37
N ASP A 219 -5.01 12.26 12.37
CA ASP A 219 -6.42 12.61 12.17
C ASP A 219 -7.08 11.58 11.24
N ARG A 220 -7.87 10.69 11.84
CA ARG A 220 -8.70 9.70 11.14
C ARG A 220 -10.17 9.96 11.46
N PRO A 221 -10.89 10.72 10.62
CA PRO A 221 -12.30 10.99 10.84
C PRO A 221 -13.13 9.69 10.87
N LEU A 222 -14.11 9.60 11.77
CA LEU A 222 -14.97 8.41 11.87
C LEU A 222 -15.67 8.03 10.54
N PRO A 223 -16.10 8.97 9.67
CA PRO A 223 -16.67 8.61 8.37
C PRO A 223 -15.69 7.90 7.41
N ASP A 224 -14.39 7.93 7.70
CA ASP A 224 -13.35 7.21 6.95
C ASP A 224 -12.98 5.86 7.61
N VAL A 225 -13.64 5.52 8.71
CA VAL A 225 -13.52 4.23 9.41
C VAL A 225 -14.67 3.32 8.95
N SER A 226 -14.37 2.08 8.57
CA SER A 226 -15.40 1.14 8.09
C SER A 226 -16.48 0.91 9.17
N PRO A 227 -17.77 0.84 8.81
CA PRO A 227 -18.82 0.46 9.77
C PRO A 227 -18.54 -0.90 10.41
N LEU A 228 -17.86 -1.80 9.71
CA LEU A 228 -17.46 -3.10 10.23
C LEU A 228 -16.33 -2.98 11.26
N GLU A 229 -15.38 -2.03 11.11
CA GLU A 229 -14.40 -1.70 12.17
C GLU A 229 -15.10 -1.26 13.44
N ILE A 230 -16.14 -0.43 13.30
CA ILE A 230 -16.91 0.07 14.44
C ILE A 230 -17.69 -1.05 15.10
N ALA A 231 -18.38 -1.89 14.33
CA ALA A 231 -19.11 -3.05 14.85
C ALA A 231 -18.18 -4.04 15.56
N ASN A 232 -16.98 -4.29 15.02
CA ASN A 232 -15.99 -5.16 15.63
C ASN A 232 -15.45 -4.61 16.96
N VAL A 233 -15.24 -3.28 17.07
CA VAL A 233 -14.93 -2.63 18.36
C VAL A 233 -16.04 -2.84 19.37
N VAL A 234 -17.30 -2.65 18.97
CA VAL A 234 -18.46 -2.84 19.86
C VAL A 234 -18.55 -4.29 20.33
N ARG A 235 -18.37 -5.27 19.43
CA ARG A 235 -18.30 -6.70 19.78
C ARG A 235 -17.15 -7.04 20.73
N TYR A 236 -16.00 -6.38 20.57
CA TYR A 236 -14.86 -6.53 21.46
C TYR A 236 -15.15 -5.94 22.86
N LEU A 237 -15.70 -4.72 22.91
CA LEU A 237 -16.06 -4.04 24.16
C LEU A 237 -17.20 -4.75 24.90
N ALA A 238 -18.13 -5.40 24.19
CA ALA A 238 -19.19 -6.19 24.81
C ALA A 238 -18.66 -7.36 25.67
N LYS A 239 -17.41 -7.79 25.46
CA LYS A 239 -16.77 -8.82 26.29
C LYS A 239 -16.25 -8.28 27.63
N SER A 240 -16.04 -6.96 27.76
CA SER A 240 -15.31 -6.36 28.88
C SER A 240 -15.97 -5.15 29.54
N ALA A 241 -16.90 -4.47 28.87
CA ALA A 241 -17.52 -3.22 29.30
C ALA A 241 -19.04 -3.35 29.52
N SER A 242 -19.58 -2.50 30.40
CA SER A 242 -21.02 -2.36 30.59
C SER A 242 -21.68 -1.70 29.37
N ALA A 243 -22.95 -2.02 29.10
CA ALA A 243 -23.69 -1.45 27.96
C ALA A 243 -23.76 0.10 28.01
N SER A 244 -23.77 0.69 29.21
CA SER A 244 -23.82 2.15 29.39
C SER A 244 -22.54 2.87 28.95
N ASP A 245 -21.39 2.19 29.00
CA ASP A 245 -20.08 2.80 28.72
C ASP A 245 -19.55 2.50 27.31
N MET A 246 -20.24 1.61 26.59
CA MET A 246 -19.75 1.02 25.34
C MET A 246 -19.59 2.05 24.21
N GLU A 247 -20.56 2.94 24.01
CA GLU A 247 -20.48 3.98 22.98
C GLU A 247 -19.35 4.98 23.28
N SER A 248 -19.21 5.38 24.54
CA SER A 248 -18.15 6.28 25.00
C SER A 248 -16.76 5.65 24.82
N ALA A 249 -16.61 4.38 25.18
CA ALA A 249 -15.38 3.62 24.97
C ALA A 249 -15.04 3.47 23.47
N MET A 250 -16.03 3.17 22.63
CA MET A 250 -15.86 3.06 21.18
C MET A 250 -15.40 4.39 20.55
N LEU A 251 -16.04 5.51 20.91
CA LEU A 251 -15.62 6.83 20.43
C LEU A 251 -14.22 7.22 20.92
N SER A 252 -13.84 6.79 22.12
CA SER A 252 -12.49 6.96 22.66
C SER A 252 -11.44 6.20 21.84
N THR A 253 -11.73 4.95 21.44
CA THR A 253 -10.85 4.13 20.58
C THR A 253 -10.52 4.79 19.25
N PHE A 254 -11.48 5.52 18.66
CA PHE A 254 -11.30 6.28 17.42
C PHE A 254 -10.99 7.77 17.64
N ARG A 255 -10.79 8.20 18.91
CA ARG A 255 -10.47 9.58 19.29
C ARG A 255 -11.43 10.63 18.70
N VAL A 256 -12.72 10.30 18.61
CA VAL A 256 -13.74 11.19 18.04
C VAL A 256 -14.00 12.37 18.97
N LYS A 257 -13.60 13.58 18.55
CA LYS A 257 -13.74 14.80 19.37
C LYS A 257 -15.10 15.49 19.22
N ARG A 258 -15.76 15.36 18.06
CA ARG A 258 -17.02 16.06 17.76
C ARG A 258 -18.03 15.10 17.15
N ARG A 259 -19.24 15.10 17.71
CA ARG A 259 -20.40 14.38 17.19
C ARG A 259 -21.11 15.29 16.18
N GLY A 260 -21.07 14.90 14.90
CA GLY A 260 -21.81 15.57 13.83
C GLY A 260 -22.75 14.59 13.12
N GLN A 261 -23.56 15.09 12.20
CA GLN A 261 -24.53 14.27 11.45
C GLN A 261 -23.85 13.08 10.72
N GLN A 262 -22.65 13.29 10.18
CA GLN A 262 -21.89 12.22 9.51
C GLN A 262 -21.40 11.14 10.48
N VAL A 263 -21.07 11.52 11.72
CA VAL A 263 -20.66 10.58 12.78
C VAL A 263 -21.86 9.74 13.21
N ALA A 264 -23.02 10.38 13.42
CA ALA A 264 -24.26 9.69 13.77
C ALA A 264 -24.67 8.68 12.68
N ALA A 265 -24.69 9.11 11.41
CA ALA A 265 -25.01 8.23 10.29
C ALA A 265 -24.06 7.01 10.19
N GLN A 266 -22.77 7.20 10.48
CA GLN A 266 -21.81 6.11 10.48
C GLN A 266 -22.03 5.13 11.65
N LEU A 267 -22.43 5.62 12.82
CA LEU A 267 -22.82 4.79 13.95
C LEU A 267 -24.09 3.98 13.65
N ASP A 268 -25.08 4.58 13.00
CA ASP A 268 -26.32 3.89 12.65
C ASP A 268 -26.06 2.73 11.67
N ARG A 269 -25.15 2.92 10.70
CA ARG A 269 -24.69 1.82 9.82
C ARG A 269 -24.01 0.70 10.60
N ALA A 270 -23.15 1.05 11.56
CA ALA A 270 -22.48 0.05 12.38
C ALA A 270 -23.47 -0.73 13.27
N LYS A 271 -24.51 -0.06 13.79
CA LYS A 271 -25.59 -0.72 14.55
C LYS A 271 -26.38 -1.71 13.70
N ALA A 272 -26.70 -1.36 12.45
CA ALA A 272 -27.37 -2.27 11.53
C ALA A 272 -26.59 -3.58 11.30
N LEU A 273 -25.24 -3.55 11.35
CA LEU A 273 -24.38 -4.74 11.25
C LEU A 273 -24.26 -5.56 12.55
N LEU A 274 -24.71 -5.01 13.68
CA LEU A 274 -24.77 -5.73 14.95
C LEU A 274 -26.10 -6.47 15.12
N GLU A 275 -27.16 -5.98 14.47
CA GLU A 275 -28.50 -6.56 14.49
C GLU A 275 -28.70 -7.65 13.42
N SER A 276 -27.78 -7.73 12.44
CA SER A 276 -27.73 -8.75 11.37
C SER A 276 -26.90 -9.97 11.77
#